data_AF-A0A2A4RM10-F1
#
_entry.id   AF-A0A2A4RM10-F1
#
_cell.length_a   1.000
_cell.length_b   1.000
_cell.length_c   1.000
_cell.angle_alpha   90.00
_cell.angle_beta   90.00
_cell.angle_gamma   90.00
#
_symmetry.space_group_name_H-M   'P 1'
#
loop_
_entity.id
_entity.type
_entity.pdbx_description
1 polymer ?
#
loop_
_entity_poly.entity_id
_entity_poly.type
_entity_poly.pdbx_seq_one_letter_code
_entity_poly.pdbx_strand_id
1 'polypeptide(L)'
;MTKPNQTPKLNAPGARLHSLVDQAQLLMDQLTVLSDGQSEAIEGGDVAQIIEIVSKRDPIVHGLVNIGEEIGAFIEDPEMIAKVSDDERSKAMRRIASIEHAMKRLRERDAQDQIQMKVTRDAMAEQLSNMGTNQSALRAYSGRPSTPNPILQDRQG
;
A
#
# COMPACT_ATOMS: atom_id res chain seq x y z
N MET A 1 -51.36 8.16 -6.30
CA MET A 1 -50.72 8.57 -7.57
C MET A 1 -49.22 8.66 -7.34
N THR A 2 -48.53 7.54 -7.49
CA THR A 2 -47.06 7.41 -7.34
C THR A 2 -46.41 7.74 -8.69
N LYS A 3 -45.55 8.75 -8.74
CA LYS A 3 -44.78 9.08 -9.95
C LYS A 3 -43.76 7.95 -10.22
N PRO A 4 -43.64 7.45 -11.46
CA PRO A 4 -42.64 6.45 -11.79
C PRO A 4 -41.24 7.05 -11.62
N ASN A 5 -40.44 6.36 -10.81
CA ASN A 5 -39.04 6.68 -10.55
C ASN A 5 -38.26 6.47 -11.87
N GLN A 6 -38.02 7.55 -12.62
CA GLN A 6 -37.19 7.50 -13.82
C GLN A 6 -35.74 7.34 -13.37
N THR A 7 -35.26 6.09 -13.31
CA THR A 7 -33.83 5.79 -13.27
C THR A 7 -33.21 6.52 -14.46
N PRO A 8 -32.31 7.49 -14.25
CA PRO A 8 -31.71 8.25 -15.35
C PRO A 8 -31.04 7.26 -16.30
N LYS A 9 -31.29 7.41 -17.60
CA LYS A 9 -30.71 6.60 -18.67
C LYS A 9 -29.17 6.72 -18.64
N LEU A 10 -28.53 5.90 -17.81
CA LEU A 10 -27.08 5.62 -17.80
C LEU A 10 -26.63 4.84 -19.06
N ASN A 11 -27.52 4.65 -20.03
CA ASN A 11 -27.29 3.80 -21.20
C ASN A 11 -26.60 4.53 -22.37
N ALA A 12 -26.30 5.82 -22.26
CA ALA A 12 -25.51 6.51 -23.28
C ALA A 12 -24.03 6.09 -23.14
N PRO A 13 -23.37 5.58 -24.19
CA PRO A 13 -21.97 5.13 -24.11
C PRO A 13 -21.02 6.18 -23.52
N GLY A 14 -21.21 7.46 -23.86
CA GLY A 14 -20.42 8.56 -23.28
C GLY A 14 -20.58 8.69 -21.76
N ALA A 15 -21.81 8.57 -21.25
CA ALA A 15 -22.09 8.59 -19.81
C ALA A 15 -21.44 7.39 -19.09
N ARG A 16 -21.42 6.21 -19.71
CA ARG A 16 -20.73 5.04 -19.18
C ARG A 16 -19.21 5.28 -19.09
N LEU A 17 -18.59 5.76 -20.16
CA LEU A 17 -17.14 6.06 -20.16
C LEU A 17 -16.79 7.09 -19.08
N HIS A 18 -17.57 8.16 -18.97
CA HIS A 18 -17.38 9.16 -17.91
C HIS A 18 -17.50 8.56 -16.52
N SER A 19 -18.51 7.72 -16.28
CA SER A 19 -18.69 7.04 -14.99
C SER A 19 -17.51 6.13 -14.65
N LEU A 20 -16.97 5.38 -15.60
CA LEU A 20 -15.78 4.55 -15.38
C LEU A 20 -14.57 5.40 -15.00
N VAL A 21 -14.34 6.51 -15.71
CA VAL A 21 -13.24 7.43 -15.41
C VAL A 21 -13.42 8.14 -14.07
N ASP A 22 -14.66 8.48 -13.68
CA ASP A 22 -14.99 9.04 -12.37
C ASP A 22 -14.68 8.05 -11.24
N GLN A 23 -15.07 6.78 -11.42
CA GLN A 23 -14.78 5.73 -10.46
C GLN A 23 -13.27 5.48 -10.33
N ALA A 24 -12.54 5.44 -11.45
CA ALA A 24 -11.09 5.31 -11.43
C ALA A 24 -10.41 6.47 -10.69
N GLN A 25 -10.87 7.72 -10.93
CA GLN A 25 -10.35 8.88 -10.21
C GLN A 25 -10.59 8.77 -8.71
N LEU A 26 -11.81 8.39 -8.29
CA LEU A 26 -12.15 8.22 -6.88
C LEU A 26 -11.25 7.19 -6.18
N LEU A 27 -11.02 6.03 -6.82
CA LEU A 27 -10.14 5.00 -6.27
C LEU A 27 -8.67 5.48 -6.20
N MET A 28 -8.20 6.25 -7.19
CA MET A 28 -6.86 6.85 -7.14
C MET A 28 -6.71 7.89 -6.03
N ASP A 29 -7.74 8.69 -5.78
CA ASP A 29 -7.72 9.67 -4.69
C ASP A 29 -7.65 8.94 -3.33
N GLN A 30 -8.41 7.85 -3.17
CA GLN A 30 -8.34 7.00 -1.98
C GLN A 30 -6.96 6.36 -1.80
N LEU A 31 -6.34 5.84 -2.87
CA LEU A 31 -4.97 5.32 -2.81
C LEU A 31 -3.95 6.38 -2.42
N THR A 32 -4.12 7.61 -2.89
CA THR A 32 -3.22 8.73 -2.57
C THR A 32 -3.27 9.02 -1.08
N VAL A 33 -4.47 9.11 -0.49
CA VAL A 33 -4.65 9.32 0.95
C VAL A 33 -4.04 8.18 1.77
N LEU A 34 -4.23 6.92 1.34
CA LEU A 34 -3.62 5.78 2.02
C LEU A 34 -2.10 5.79 1.91
N SER A 35 -1.54 6.22 0.78
CA SER A 35 -0.10 6.36 0.59
C SER A 35 0.49 7.47 1.45
N ASP A 36 -0.21 8.59 1.61
CA ASP A 36 0.17 9.64 2.56
C ASP A 36 0.25 9.09 3.99
N GLY A 37 -0.81 8.41 4.43
CA GLY A 37 -0.82 7.78 5.75
C GLY A 37 0.23 6.67 5.93
N GLN A 38 0.60 5.98 4.84
CA GLN A 38 1.63 4.95 4.89
C GLN A 38 3.01 5.55 5.15
N SER A 39 3.37 6.62 4.44
CA SER A 39 4.65 7.30 4.66
C SER A 39 4.74 7.83 6.10
N GLU A 40 3.67 8.44 6.63
CA GLU A 40 3.60 8.89 8.03
C GLU A 40 3.78 7.73 9.03
N ALA A 41 3.11 6.60 8.79
CA ALA A 41 3.24 5.42 9.65
C ALA A 41 4.65 4.81 9.60
N ILE A 42 5.31 4.83 8.44
CA ILE A 42 6.70 4.39 8.27
C ILE A 42 7.66 5.31 9.05
N GLU A 43 7.48 6.63 8.94
CA GLU A 43 8.27 7.60 9.69
C GLU A 43 8.08 7.45 11.21
N GLY A 44 6.85 7.16 11.65
CA GLY A 44 6.52 6.91 13.05
C GLY A 44 6.90 5.51 13.57
N GLY A 45 7.24 4.57 12.67
CA GLY A 45 7.50 3.17 13.02
C GLY A 45 6.25 2.40 13.49
N ASP A 46 5.03 2.86 13.15
CA ASP A 46 3.78 2.21 13.53
C ASP A 46 3.46 1.04 12.58
N VAL A 47 4.02 -0.12 12.90
CA VAL A 47 3.84 -1.35 12.12
C VAL A 47 2.37 -1.78 12.04
N ALA A 48 1.58 -1.55 13.08
CA ALA A 48 0.18 -1.94 13.09
C ALA A 48 -0.63 -1.11 12.08
N GLN A 49 -0.39 0.20 12.05
CA GLN A 49 -1.00 1.10 11.08
C GLN A 49 -0.58 0.77 9.64
N ILE A 50 0.70 0.43 9.40
CA ILE A 50 1.17 0.01 8.07
C ILE A 50 0.38 -1.21 7.58
N ILE A 51 0.20 -2.23 8.42
CA ILE A 51 -0.55 -3.46 8.05
C ILE A 51 -2.01 -3.13 7.73
N GLU A 52 -2.64 -2.27 8.53
CA GLU A 52 -4.02 -1.83 8.29
C GLU A 52 -4.14 -1.11 6.94
N ILE A 53 -3.21 -0.20 6.63
CA ILE A 53 -3.19 0.53 5.36
C ILE A 53 -3.01 -0.42 4.18
N VAL A 54 -2.06 -1.36 4.25
CA VAL A 54 -1.84 -2.36 3.20
C VAL A 54 -3.12 -3.17 2.95
N SER A 55 -3.81 -3.57 4.03
CA SER A 55 -5.08 -4.32 3.92
C SER A 55 -6.21 -3.51 3.27
N LYS A 56 -6.24 -2.17 3.49
CA LYS A 56 -7.21 -1.27 2.83
C LYS A 56 -6.87 -0.98 1.37
N ARG A 57 -5.59 -1.02 1.00
CA ARG A 57 -5.13 -0.74 -0.38
C ARG A 57 -5.53 -1.85 -1.36
N ASP A 58 -5.44 -3.11 -0.94
CA ASP A 58 -5.68 -4.27 -1.80
C ASP A 58 -7.02 -4.22 -2.59
N PRO A 59 -8.19 -4.02 -1.96
CA PRO A 59 -9.45 -3.94 -2.70
C PRO A 59 -9.52 -2.73 -3.64
N ILE A 60 -8.83 -1.63 -3.34
CA ILE A 60 -8.82 -0.42 -4.18
C ILE A 60 -7.98 -0.67 -5.44
N VAL A 61 -6.82 -1.31 -5.29
CA VAL A 61 -5.98 -1.72 -6.42
C VAL A 61 -6.74 -2.69 -7.33
N HIS A 62 -7.41 -3.69 -6.76
CA HIS A 62 -8.26 -4.60 -7.53
C HIS A 62 -9.39 -3.86 -8.26
N GLY A 63 -10.04 -2.89 -7.60
CA GLY A 63 -11.04 -2.03 -8.23
C GLY A 63 -10.51 -1.24 -9.42
N LEU A 64 -9.30 -0.69 -9.32
CA LEU A 64 -8.65 0.03 -10.42
C LEU A 64 -8.29 -0.88 -11.59
N VAL A 65 -7.83 -2.10 -11.32
CA VAL A 65 -7.55 -3.10 -12.37
C VAL A 65 -8.82 -3.41 -13.14
N ASN A 66 -9.92 -3.74 -12.44
CA ASN A 66 -11.20 -4.07 -13.06
C ASN A 66 -11.74 -2.90 -13.91
N ILE A 67 -11.69 -1.67 -13.38
CA ILE A 67 -12.12 -0.48 -14.13
C ILE A 67 -11.21 -0.23 -15.33
N GLY A 68 -9.90 -0.44 -15.20
CA GLY A 68 -8.94 -0.33 -16.29
C GLY A 68 -9.27 -1.31 -17.43
N GLU A 69 -9.60 -2.56 -17.09
CA GLU A 69 -10.05 -3.56 -18.05
C GLU A 69 -11.37 -3.15 -18.73
N GLU A 70 -12.35 -2.63 -17.98
CA GLU A 70 -13.60 -2.13 -18.56
C GLU A 70 -13.39 -0.94 -19.50
N ILE A 71 -12.52 0.00 -19.14
CA ILE A 71 -12.14 1.14 -19.99
C ILE A 71 -11.43 0.63 -21.24
N GLY A 72 -10.49 -0.31 -21.09
CA GLY A 72 -9.79 -0.95 -22.21
C GLY A 72 -10.77 -1.60 -23.19
N ALA A 73 -11.65 -2.46 -22.70
CA ALA A 73 -12.69 -3.09 -23.51
C ALA A 73 -13.63 -2.08 -24.18
N PHE A 74 -13.97 -0.98 -23.49
CA PHE A 74 -14.78 0.10 -24.07
C PHE A 74 -14.06 0.80 -25.24
N ILE A 75 -12.75 1.04 -25.11
CA ILE A 75 -11.93 1.71 -26.14
C ILE A 75 -11.67 0.79 -27.34
N GLU A 76 -11.51 -0.51 -27.09
CA GLU A 76 -11.27 -1.51 -28.13
C GLU A 76 -12.51 -1.81 -28.99
N ASP A 77 -13.72 -1.49 -28.50
CA ASP A 77 -14.98 -1.63 -29.25
C ASP A 77 -15.25 -0.41 -30.15
N PRO A 78 -15.09 -0.52 -31.48
CA PRO A 78 -15.28 0.61 -32.40
C PRO A 78 -16.73 1.10 -32.46
N GLU A 79 -17.72 0.22 -32.24
CA GLU A 79 -19.13 0.59 -32.26
C GLU A 79 -19.50 1.42 -31.04
N MET A 80 -18.89 1.13 -29.89
CA MET A 80 -19.10 1.91 -28.66
C MET A 80 -18.42 3.27 -28.76
N ILE A 81 -17.18 3.32 -29.26
CA ILE A 81 -16.44 4.57 -29.45
C ILE A 81 -17.12 5.48 -30.48
N ALA A 82 -17.67 4.93 -31.57
CA ALA A 82 -18.39 5.72 -32.57
C ALA A 82 -19.65 6.41 -32.03
N LYS A 83 -20.19 5.94 -30.89
CA LYS A 83 -21.37 6.53 -30.22
C LYS A 83 -21.00 7.60 -29.19
N VAL A 84 -19.71 7.86 -28.94
CA VAL A 84 -19.22 8.90 -28.04
C VAL A 84 -18.79 10.10 -28.85
N SER A 85 -19.15 11.32 -28.41
CA SER A 85 -18.68 12.52 -29.10
C SER A 85 -17.17 12.70 -28.96
N ASP A 86 -16.54 13.35 -29.95
CA ASP A 86 -15.09 13.60 -29.93
C ASP A 86 -14.64 14.42 -28.71
N ASP A 87 -15.50 15.34 -28.23
CA ASP A 87 -15.25 16.14 -27.02
C ASP A 87 -15.26 15.28 -25.75
N GLU A 88 -16.29 14.45 -25.56
CA GLU A 88 -16.38 13.51 -24.42
C GLU A 88 -15.20 12.55 -24.41
N ARG A 89 -14.86 11.97 -25.58
CA ARG A 89 -13.71 11.09 -25.73
C ARG A 89 -12.42 11.82 -25.35
N SER A 90 -12.21 13.03 -25.86
CA SER A 90 -11.01 13.83 -25.58
C SER A 90 -10.89 14.23 -24.10
N LYS A 91 -12.02 14.47 -23.41
CA LYS A 91 -12.04 14.73 -21.97
C LYS A 91 -11.72 13.48 -21.16
N ALA A 92 -12.32 12.34 -21.52
CA ALA A 92 -12.04 11.06 -20.87
C ALA A 92 -10.56 10.68 -21.01
N MET A 93 -10.00 10.75 -22.22
CA MET A 93 -8.59 10.42 -22.46
C MET A 93 -7.61 11.30 -21.67
N ARG A 94 -7.89 12.61 -21.55
CA ARG A 94 -7.07 13.51 -20.72
C ARG A 94 -7.09 13.12 -19.25
N ARG A 95 -8.25 12.70 -18.73
CA ARG A 95 -8.39 12.25 -17.35
C ARG A 95 -7.71 10.90 -17.11
N ILE A 96 -7.82 9.96 -18.04
CA ILE A 96 -7.11 8.68 -17.99
C ILE A 96 -5.59 8.93 -17.94
N ALA A 97 -5.05 9.80 -18.80
CA ALA A 97 -3.62 10.15 -18.75
C ALA A 97 -3.21 10.78 -17.42
N SER A 98 -4.07 11.59 -16.80
CA SER A 98 -3.83 12.15 -15.46
C SER A 98 -3.80 11.07 -14.38
N ILE A 99 -4.71 10.09 -14.46
CA ILE A 99 -4.76 8.93 -13.57
C ILE A 99 -3.50 8.08 -13.71
N GLU A 100 -3.06 7.78 -14.93
CA GLU A 100 -1.82 7.04 -15.21
C GLU A 100 -0.59 7.75 -14.63
N HIS A 101 -0.52 9.07 -14.78
CA HIS A 101 0.54 9.88 -14.19
C HIS A 101 0.52 9.82 -12.66
N ALA A 102 -0.65 9.90 -12.04
CA ALA A 102 -0.80 9.74 -10.59
C ALA A 102 -0.37 8.33 -10.12
N MET A 103 -0.76 7.27 -10.83
CA MET A 103 -0.33 5.89 -10.55
C MET A 103 1.19 5.72 -10.65
N LYS A 104 1.84 6.39 -11.61
CA LYS A 104 3.30 6.38 -11.72
C LYS A 104 3.96 7.01 -10.49
N ARG A 105 3.51 8.20 -10.09
CA ARG A 105 4.02 8.89 -8.90
C ARG A 105 3.80 8.08 -7.62
N LEU A 106 2.64 7.45 -7.49
CA LEU A 106 2.32 6.56 -6.37
C LEU A 106 3.32 5.40 -6.28
N ARG A 107 3.60 4.73 -7.42
CA ARG A 107 4.59 3.64 -7.46
C ARG A 107 6.01 4.10 -7.12
N GLU A 108 6.41 5.28 -7.57
CA GLU A 108 7.71 5.87 -7.23
C GLU A 108 7.83 6.11 -5.72
N ARG A 109 6.74 6.61 -5.09
CA ARG A 109 6.68 6.78 -3.64
C ARG A 109 6.70 5.46 -2.88
N ASP A 110 5.89 4.49 -3.30
CA ASP A 110 5.89 3.15 -2.69
C ASP A 110 7.28 2.51 -2.70
N ALA A 111 8.05 2.71 -3.78
CA ALA A 111 9.42 2.23 -3.87
C ALA A 111 10.36 2.95 -2.87
N GLN A 112 10.18 4.25 -2.66
CA GLN A 112 10.92 5.02 -1.66
C GLN A 112 10.58 4.56 -0.23
N ASP A 113 9.29 4.40 0.06
CA ASP A 113 8.77 3.89 1.33
C ASP A 113 9.35 2.50 1.65
N GLN A 114 9.39 1.61 0.65
CA GLN A 114 9.99 0.28 0.78
C GLN A 114 11.48 0.35 1.15
N ILE A 115 12.24 1.27 0.54
CA ILE A 115 13.65 1.50 0.86
C ILE A 115 13.79 2.00 2.30
N GLN A 116 12.97 2.96 2.71
CA GLN A 116 13.00 3.52 4.06
C GLN A 116 12.68 2.47 5.13
N MET A 117 11.67 1.64 4.90
CA MET A 117 11.34 0.52 5.79
C MET A 117 12.51 -0.45 5.94
N LYS A 118 13.20 -0.76 4.84
CA LYS A 118 14.38 -1.65 4.85
C LYS A 118 15.51 -1.05 5.70
N VAL A 119 15.83 0.23 5.48
CA VAL A 119 16.85 0.94 6.26
C VAL A 119 16.50 0.94 7.75
N THR A 120 15.25 1.24 8.09
CA THR A 120 14.76 1.27 9.48
C THR A 120 14.89 -0.10 10.15
N ARG A 121 14.47 -1.15 9.45
CA ARG A 121 14.59 -2.54 9.93
C ARG A 121 16.06 -2.92 10.17
N ASP A 122 16.95 -2.60 9.23
CA ASP A 122 18.37 -2.97 9.33
C ASP A 122 19.03 -2.22 10.51
N ALA A 123 18.69 -0.96 10.73
CA ALA A 123 19.15 -0.18 11.89
C ALA A 123 18.65 -0.77 13.23
N MET A 124 17.38 -1.19 13.30
CA MET A 124 16.83 -1.85 14.49
C MET A 124 17.54 -3.18 14.77
N ALA A 125 17.82 -3.97 13.72
CA ALA A 125 18.54 -5.23 13.86
C ALA A 125 19.97 -5.02 14.40
N GLU A 126 20.68 -3.99 13.91
CA GLU A 126 22.00 -3.61 14.40
C GLU A 126 21.96 -3.17 15.87
N GLN A 127 20.98 -2.36 16.26
CA GLN A 127 20.78 -1.94 17.66
C GLN A 127 20.55 -3.13 18.59
N LEU A 128 19.71 -4.09 18.19
CA LEU A 128 19.45 -5.31 18.96
C LEU A 128 20.71 -6.19 19.09
N SER A 129 21.50 -6.31 18.02
CA SER A 129 22.78 -7.02 18.05
C SER A 129 23.76 -6.39 19.05
N ASN A 130 23.88 -5.06 19.02
CA ASN A 130 24.75 -4.29 19.93
C ASN A 130 24.29 -4.37 21.40
N MET A 131 22.99 -4.47 21.67
CA MET A 131 22.50 -4.71 23.03
C MET A 131 22.90 -6.11 23.54
N GLY A 132 22.85 -7.13 22.69
CA GLY A 132 23.26 -8.50 23.04
C GLY A 132 24.75 -8.63 23.35
N THR A 133 25.61 -7.93 22.60
CA THR A 133 27.06 -7.92 22.84
C THR A 133 27.42 -7.20 24.15
N ASN A 134 26.77 -6.07 24.44
CA ASN A 134 26.99 -5.33 25.68
C ASN A 134 26.57 -6.12 26.93
N GLN A 135 25.48 -6.89 26.88
CA GLN A 135 25.11 -7.79 27.98
C GLN A 135 26.13 -8.92 28.18
N SER A 136 26.69 -9.46 27.10
CA SER A 136 27.74 -10.48 27.16
C SER A 136 29.03 -9.93 27.78
N ALA A 137 29.42 -8.71 27.42
CA ALA A 137 30.56 -8.02 28.03
C ALA A 137 30.32 -7.75 29.52
N LEU A 138 29.13 -7.26 29.91
CA LEU A 138 28.79 -7.06 31.31
C LEU A 138 28.82 -8.37 32.12
N ARG A 139 28.40 -9.51 31.57
CA ARG A 139 28.53 -10.82 32.22
C ARG A 139 29.99 -11.26 32.40
N ALA A 140 30.86 -10.96 31.44
CA ALA A 140 32.29 -11.27 31.54
C ALA A 140 32.98 -10.47 32.67
N TYR A 141 32.61 -9.19 32.85
CA TYR A 141 33.20 -8.34 33.90
C TYR A 141 32.50 -8.44 35.27
N SER A 142 31.19 -8.75 35.30
CA SER A 142 30.45 -9.04 36.54
C SER A 142 30.67 -10.47 37.04
N GLY A 143 31.56 -11.22 36.40
CA GLY A 143 32.16 -12.46 36.89
C GLY A 143 32.93 -12.23 38.19
N ARG A 144 32.20 -11.99 39.28
CA ARG A 144 32.58 -12.52 40.58
C ARG A 144 32.90 -14.00 40.32
N PRO A 145 34.11 -14.50 40.60
CA PRO A 145 34.41 -15.90 40.43
C PRO A 145 33.34 -16.65 41.21
N SER A 146 32.45 -17.34 40.49
CA SER A 146 31.57 -18.33 41.09
C SER A 146 32.52 -19.30 41.76
N THR A 147 32.65 -19.18 43.08
CA THR A 147 33.43 -20.10 43.90
C THR A 147 33.07 -21.50 43.42
N PRO A 148 34.03 -22.28 42.91
CA PRO A 148 33.74 -23.64 42.51
C PRO A 148 33.24 -24.36 43.76
N ASN A 149 31.93 -24.61 43.86
CA ASN A 149 31.52 -26.00 43.73
C ASN A 149 32.44 -27.02 44.39
N PRO A 150 32.79 -27.06 45.69
CA PRO A 150 33.70 -28.07 46.18
C PRO A 150 32.98 -29.40 46.00
N ILE A 151 33.38 -30.17 44.99
CA ILE A 151 32.92 -31.55 44.81
C ILE A 151 33.51 -32.28 46.01
N LEU A 152 32.67 -32.46 47.04
CA LEU A 152 32.91 -33.36 48.15
C LEU A 152 33.14 -34.74 47.55
N GLN A 153 34.41 -35.06 47.37
CA GLN A 153 34.93 -36.33 46.93
C GLN A 153 34.71 -37.31 48.08
N ASP A 154 33.53 -37.92 48.11
CA ASP A 154 33.18 -38.90 49.11
C ASP A 154 34.04 -40.16 48.90
N ARG A 155 34.99 -40.34 49.82
CA ARG A 155 35.78 -41.55 50.00
C ARG A 155 34.98 -42.55 50.83
N GLN A 156 34.35 -43.52 50.20
CA GLN A 156 33.96 -44.80 50.81
C GLN A 156 33.88 -45.83 49.67
N GLY A 157 34.47 -47.02 49.70
CA GLY A 157 35.27 -47.78 50.66
C GLY A 157 35.64 -49.09 49.97
#